data_AF-X1HRI5-F1
#
_entry.id   AF-X1HRI5-F1
#
_cell.length_a   1.000
_cell.length_b   1.000
_cell.length_c   1.000
_cell.angle_alpha   90.00
_cell.angle_beta   90.00
_cell.angle_gamma   90.00
#
_symmetry.space_group_name_H-M   'P 1'
#
loop_
_entity.id
_entity.type
_entity.pdbx_description
1 polymer ?
#
loop_
_entity_poly.entity_id
_entity_poly.type
_entity_poly.pdbx_seq_one_letter_code
_entity_poly.pdbx_strand_id
1 'polypeptide(L)'
;ALCQKMEPELKRVIDFRIEDGASERHPLVFNKKTFLPLISGPAIYTDGEKIHLPTQFKLALTDSDNEIMIASAVRHESDHIKEFIKLNQEFHPDKEYDPKSINRFLEDFFLREKFKENPTLAHEIFNIVEDNRIDRKARGELPGLARFSKEKEKPIYLNRRPSPKYLMKKKKGLSAFREFFLQKTLLDETIDQVPPQYNNLLNECVSIARSAENEDIHASLEATEKIYIRFKENFDIKQPMSRLPSFAGRGHSRMSPGLPRKYKGSVKPREGREEDKKRRS
;
A
#
# COMPACT_ATOMS: atom_id res chain seq x y z
N ALA A 1 -23.23 0.71 -12.33
CA ALA A 1 -21.92 0.32 -12.92
C ALA A 1 -21.36 -0.89 -12.16
N LEU A 2 -20.37 -1.64 -12.69
CA LEU A 2 -20.00 -2.99 -12.19
C LEU A 2 -19.86 -3.09 -10.66
N CYS A 3 -19.10 -2.19 -10.02
CA CYS A 3 -18.92 -2.18 -8.56
C CYS A 3 -20.24 -2.08 -7.77
N GLN A 4 -21.21 -1.31 -8.25
CA GLN A 4 -22.53 -1.19 -7.60
C GLN A 4 -23.37 -2.45 -7.77
N LYS A 5 -23.22 -3.16 -8.89
CA LYS A 5 -23.94 -4.43 -9.11
C LYS A 5 -23.46 -5.49 -8.12
N MET A 6 -22.17 -5.45 -7.76
CA MET A 6 -21.55 -6.37 -6.81
C MET A 6 -21.76 -6.00 -5.34
N GLU A 7 -22.45 -4.90 -5.02
CA GLU A 7 -22.55 -4.42 -3.63
C GLU A 7 -22.95 -5.51 -2.62
N PRO A 8 -23.96 -6.37 -2.89
CA PRO A 8 -24.33 -7.44 -1.97
C PRO A 8 -23.19 -8.45 -1.72
N GLU A 9 -22.49 -8.86 -2.77
CA GLU A 9 -21.33 -9.77 -2.68
C GLU A 9 -20.19 -9.13 -1.90
N LEU A 10 -19.91 -7.84 -2.14
CA LEU A 10 -18.83 -7.11 -1.46
C LEU A 10 -19.12 -6.91 0.03
N LYS A 11 -20.38 -6.69 0.40
CA LYS A 11 -20.79 -6.67 1.82
C LYS A 11 -20.53 -8.02 2.50
N ARG A 12 -20.89 -9.13 1.84
CA ARG A 12 -20.58 -10.48 2.35
C ARG A 12 -19.08 -10.73 2.51
N VAL A 13 -18.24 -10.18 1.63
CA VAL A 13 -16.78 -10.24 1.79
C VAL A 13 -16.33 -9.50 3.05
N ILE A 14 -16.85 -8.30 3.31
CA ILE A 14 -16.49 -7.52 4.50
C ILE A 14 -16.90 -8.28 5.78
N ASP A 15 -18.15 -8.76 5.83
CA ASP A 15 -18.68 -9.49 6.98
C ASP A 15 -17.89 -10.77 7.25
N PHE A 16 -17.56 -11.53 6.20
CA PHE A 16 -16.75 -12.74 6.34
C PHE A 16 -15.32 -12.46 6.83
N ARG A 17 -14.70 -11.36 6.38
CA ARG A 17 -13.29 -11.07 6.72
C ARG A 17 -13.13 -10.48 8.10
N ILE A 18 -13.99 -9.54 8.46
CA ILE A 18 -13.90 -8.82 9.73
C ILE A 18 -14.71 -9.60 10.78
N GLU A 19 -16.04 -9.56 10.68
CA GLU A 19 -17.02 -10.31 11.46
C GLU A 19 -18.44 -9.92 10.98
N ASP A 20 -19.47 -10.66 11.40
CA ASP A 20 -20.86 -10.37 11.02
C ASP A 20 -21.29 -8.92 11.39
N GLY A 21 -21.99 -8.27 10.45
CA GLY A 21 -22.43 -6.88 10.57
C GLY A 21 -21.32 -5.83 10.37
N ALA A 22 -20.09 -6.24 10.07
CA ALA A 22 -19.00 -5.32 9.79
C ALA A 22 -19.27 -4.44 8.56
N SER A 23 -20.04 -4.91 7.59
CA SER A 23 -20.43 -4.15 6.40
C SER A 23 -21.32 -2.95 6.71
N GLU A 24 -21.98 -2.91 7.87
CA GLU A 24 -22.72 -1.75 8.37
C GLU A 24 -21.78 -0.75 9.07
N ARG A 25 -20.79 -1.25 9.82
CA ARG A 25 -19.79 -0.43 10.53
C ARG A 25 -18.74 0.15 9.59
N HIS A 26 -18.40 -0.59 8.53
CA HIS A 26 -17.37 -0.25 7.53
C HIS A 26 -17.97 -0.19 6.12
N PRO A 27 -18.80 0.83 5.83
CA PRO A 27 -19.61 0.85 4.62
C PRO A 27 -18.79 1.04 3.35
N LEU A 28 -19.31 0.49 2.25
CA LEU A 28 -18.83 0.72 0.89
C LEU A 28 -19.23 2.13 0.43
N VAL A 29 -18.25 2.91 -0.05
CA VAL A 29 -18.47 4.25 -0.61
C VAL A 29 -18.13 4.27 -2.09
N PHE A 30 -19.15 4.42 -2.94
CA PHE A 30 -18.98 4.51 -4.39
C PHE A 30 -18.65 5.94 -4.83
N ASN A 31 -17.38 6.19 -5.10
CA ASN A 31 -16.87 7.49 -5.55
C ASN A 31 -17.28 7.76 -7.01
N LYS A 32 -18.13 8.78 -7.21
CA LYS A 32 -18.65 9.21 -8.53
C LYS A 32 -17.64 9.96 -9.40
N LYS A 33 -16.54 10.49 -8.83
CA LYS A 33 -15.55 11.32 -9.53
C LYS A 33 -14.13 10.75 -9.46
N THR A 34 -13.78 9.86 -10.39
CA THR A 34 -12.38 9.68 -10.78
C THR A 34 -12.05 10.71 -11.86
N PHE A 35 -11.73 11.95 -11.46
CA PHE A 35 -11.10 12.89 -12.39
C PHE A 35 -9.75 12.27 -12.84
N LEU A 36 -9.65 11.96 -14.14
CA LEU A 36 -8.54 11.29 -14.83
C LEU A 36 -8.29 9.80 -14.46
N PRO A 37 -9.15 8.87 -14.92
CA PRO A 37 -8.91 7.42 -14.77
C PRO A 37 -7.68 6.93 -15.57
N LEU A 38 -7.24 7.67 -16.60
CA LEU A 38 -6.12 7.29 -17.46
C LEU A 38 -4.75 7.28 -16.75
N ILE A 39 -4.55 8.09 -15.70
CA ILE A 39 -3.21 8.30 -15.11
C ILE A 39 -3.01 7.50 -13.81
N SER A 40 -4.08 7.24 -13.05
CA SER A 40 -4.00 6.53 -11.76
C SER A 40 -4.77 5.20 -11.69
N GLY A 41 -5.51 4.81 -12.74
CA GLY A 41 -6.37 3.63 -12.73
C GLY A 41 -7.57 3.75 -11.77
N PRO A 42 -8.52 2.80 -11.82
CA PRO A 42 -9.50 2.62 -10.75
C PRO A 42 -8.76 2.28 -9.44
N ALA A 43 -9.15 2.89 -8.34
CA ALA A 43 -8.49 2.76 -7.04
C ALA A 43 -9.53 2.41 -5.96
N ILE A 44 -9.41 1.22 -5.37
CA ILE A 44 -10.11 0.73 -4.19
C ILE A 44 -9.17 0.96 -3.00
N TYR A 45 -9.66 1.53 -1.91
CA TYR A 45 -8.83 1.81 -0.73
C TYR A 45 -9.69 1.94 0.52
N THR A 46 -9.12 1.73 1.70
CA THR A 46 -9.72 2.10 2.99
C THR A 46 -9.07 3.33 3.62
N ASP A 47 -9.85 4.11 4.37
CA ASP A 47 -9.35 5.13 5.31
C ASP A 47 -9.32 4.62 6.78
N GLY A 48 -9.48 3.30 6.96
CA GLY A 48 -9.67 2.62 8.23
C GLY A 48 -11.13 2.55 8.68
N GLU A 49 -11.98 3.47 8.22
CA GLU A 49 -13.40 3.49 8.57
C GLU A 49 -14.26 2.89 7.45
N LYS A 50 -14.02 3.33 6.21
CA LYS A 50 -14.84 3.01 5.04
C LYS A 50 -14.00 2.37 3.96
N ILE A 51 -14.63 1.61 3.06
CA ILE A 51 -13.97 1.08 1.86
C ILE A 51 -14.49 1.87 0.65
N HIS A 52 -13.59 2.56 -0.02
CA HIS A 52 -13.91 3.40 -1.16
C HIS A 52 -13.71 2.65 -2.47
N LEU A 53 -14.71 2.71 -3.36
CA LEU A 53 -14.69 2.06 -4.66
C LEU A 53 -14.92 3.08 -5.77
N PRO A 54 -14.28 2.90 -6.94
CA PRO A 54 -14.60 3.71 -8.10
C PRO A 54 -15.95 3.28 -8.68
N THR A 55 -16.70 4.23 -9.25
CA THR A 55 -17.96 3.91 -9.94
C THR A 55 -17.72 2.97 -11.13
N GLN A 56 -16.59 3.12 -11.83
CA GLN A 56 -16.19 2.25 -12.93
C GLN A 56 -14.86 1.57 -12.60
N PHE A 57 -14.83 0.24 -12.68
CA PHE A 57 -13.63 -0.57 -12.54
C PHE A 57 -13.46 -1.41 -13.80
N LYS A 58 -12.34 -1.23 -14.49
CA LYS A 58 -11.98 -1.98 -15.69
C LYS A 58 -10.47 -2.15 -15.78
N LEU A 59 -9.98 -3.19 -15.12
CA LEU A 59 -8.57 -3.60 -15.19
C LEU A 59 -8.35 -4.77 -16.14
N ALA A 60 -9.27 -5.74 -16.14
CA ALA A 60 -9.26 -6.93 -16.97
C ALA A 60 -10.16 -6.81 -18.21
N LEU A 61 -10.01 -7.75 -19.14
CA LEU A 61 -10.77 -7.80 -20.39
C LEU A 61 -12.23 -8.23 -20.20
N THR A 62 -12.49 -9.13 -19.26
CA THR A 62 -13.82 -9.71 -19.00
C THR A 62 -14.43 -9.13 -17.73
N ASP A 63 -15.76 -9.04 -17.68
CA ASP A 63 -16.45 -8.60 -16.46
C ASP A 63 -16.21 -9.57 -15.30
N SER A 64 -16.19 -10.88 -15.54
CA SER A 64 -15.90 -11.89 -14.51
C SER A 64 -14.51 -11.74 -13.88
N ASP A 65 -13.47 -11.50 -14.67
CA ASP A 65 -12.13 -11.24 -14.11
C ASP A 65 -12.13 -9.92 -13.31
N ASN A 66 -12.83 -8.89 -13.79
CA ASN A 66 -12.96 -7.63 -13.05
C ASN A 66 -13.71 -7.82 -11.72
N GLU A 67 -14.75 -8.65 -11.69
CA GLU A 67 -15.49 -8.98 -10.47
C GLU A 67 -14.57 -9.63 -9.42
N ILE A 68 -13.78 -10.63 -9.82
CA ILE A 68 -12.82 -11.29 -8.92
C ILE A 68 -11.76 -10.28 -8.44
N MET A 69 -11.26 -9.39 -9.31
CA MET A 69 -10.32 -8.35 -8.90
C MET A 69 -10.94 -7.37 -7.88
N ILE A 70 -12.19 -6.95 -8.07
CA ILE A 70 -12.89 -6.07 -7.13
C ILE A 70 -13.07 -6.78 -5.78
N ALA A 71 -13.52 -8.05 -5.79
CA ALA A 71 -13.69 -8.83 -4.57
C ALA A 71 -12.36 -9.05 -3.84
N SER A 72 -11.28 -9.35 -4.58
CA SER A 72 -9.92 -9.48 -4.04
C SER A 72 -9.43 -8.17 -3.39
N ALA A 73 -9.66 -7.04 -4.06
CA ALA A 73 -9.30 -5.73 -3.52
C ALA A 73 -10.14 -5.37 -2.27
N VAL A 74 -11.46 -5.60 -2.27
CA VAL A 74 -12.28 -5.37 -1.07
C VAL A 74 -11.83 -6.25 0.09
N ARG A 75 -11.53 -7.53 -0.15
CA ARG A 75 -10.96 -8.43 0.86
C ARG A 75 -9.65 -7.86 1.43
N HIS A 76 -8.77 -7.37 0.57
CA HIS A 76 -7.52 -6.75 0.98
C HIS A 76 -7.74 -5.55 1.90
N GLU A 77 -8.62 -4.63 1.50
CA GLU A 77 -8.96 -3.47 2.33
C GLU A 77 -9.65 -3.87 3.66
N SER A 78 -10.46 -4.94 3.66
CA SER A 78 -11.05 -5.50 4.88
C SER A 78 -9.98 -6.09 5.82
N ASP A 79 -8.94 -6.72 5.28
CA ASP A 79 -7.84 -7.26 6.07
C ASP A 79 -7.03 -6.14 6.76
N HIS A 80 -6.82 -4.99 6.09
CA HIS A 80 -6.25 -3.81 6.75
C HIS A 80 -7.11 -3.32 7.92
N ILE A 81 -8.43 -3.16 7.72
CA ILE A 81 -9.34 -2.73 8.80
C ILE A 81 -9.27 -3.70 9.98
N LYS A 82 -9.28 -5.01 9.71
CA LYS A 82 -9.17 -6.05 10.74
C LYS A 82 -7.89 -5.90 11.58
N GLU A 83 -6.78 -5.53 10.97
CA GLU A 83 -5.52 -5.33 11.67
C GLU A 83 -5.48 -4.03 12.45
N PHE A 84 -6.11 -2.97 11.93
CA PHE A 84 -6.29 -1.73 12.67
C PHE A 84 -7.20 -1.92 13.89
N ILE A 85 -8.23 -2.77 13.80
CA ILE A 85 -9.07 -3.15 14.95
C ILE A 85 -8.22 -3.83 16.02
N LYS A 86 -7.40 -4.82 15.64
CA LYS A 86 -6.50 -5.51 16.58
C LYS A 86 -5.52 -4.54 17.24
N LEU A 87 -4.90 -3.68 16.43
CA LEU A 87 -3.97 -2.66 16.93
C LEU A 87 -4.66 -1.67 17.88
N ASN A 88 -5.92 -1.31 17.61
CA ASN A 88 -6.70 -0.45 18.52
C ASN A 88 -6.98 -1.17 19.83
N GLN A 89 -7.32 -2.47 19.81
CA GLN A 89 -7.53 -3.27 21.01
C GLN A 89 -6.25 -3.40 21.85
N GLU A 90 -5.08 -3.45 21.22
CA GLU A 90 -3.79 -3.43 21.94
C GLU A 90 -3.52 -2.10 22.66
N PHE A 91 -3.80 -0.97 22.01
CA PHE A 91 -3.58 0.36 22.60
C PHE A 91 -4.68 0.80 23.56
N HIS A 92 -5.91 0.37 23.30
CA HIS A 92 -7.12 0.79 23.96
C HIS A 92 -8.06 -0.41 24.16
N PRO A 93 -7.71 -1.36 25.05
CA PRO A 93 -8.46 -2.60 25.21
C PRO A 93 -9.93 -2.39 25.60
N ASP A 94 -10.23 -1.29 26.30
CA ASP A 94 -11.56 -0.94 26.79
C ASP A 94 -12.33 0.00 25.85
N LYS A 95 -11.81 0.30 24.66
CA LYS A 95 -12.45 1.23 23.71
C LYS A 95 -12.87 0.52 22.44
N GLU A 96 -14.01 0.96 21.92
CA GLU A 96 -14.39 0.65 20.54
C GLU A 96 -13.32 1.12 19.55
N TYR A 97 -13.31 0.50 18.38
CA TYR A 97 -12.38 0.82 17.31
C TYR A 97 -12.54 2.29 16.87
N ASP A 98 -11.47 3.09 17.04
CA ASP A 98 -11.39 4.44 16.51
C ASP A 98 -10.35 4.54 15.38
N PRO A 99 -10.77 4.62 14.11
CA PRO A 99 -9.85 4.73 12.98
C PRO A 99 -8.97 5.98 13.07
N LYS A 100 -9.39 7.05 13.76
CA LYS A 100 -8.57 8.26 13.93
C LYS A 100 -7.38 8.01 14.86
N SER A 101 -7.55 7.17 15.88
CA SER A 101 -6.45 6.82 16.79
C SER A 101 -5.36 6.06 16.05
N ILE A 102 -5.73 5.05 15.26
CA ILE A 102 -4.78 4.28 14.46
C ILE A 102 -4.12 5.13 13.38
N ASN A 103 -4.88 5.99 12.70
CA ASN A 103 -4.34 6.93 11.73
C ASN A 103 -3.28 7.83 12.36
N ARG A 104 -3.50 8.31 13.59
CA ARG A 104 -2.53 9.12 14.32
C ARG A 104 -1.30 8.31 14.73
N PHE A 105 -1.47 7.09 15.22
CA PHE A 105 -0.36 6.21 15.56
C PHE A 105 0.57 5.97 14.37
N LEU A 106 0.01 5.63 13.20
CA LEU A 106 0.78 5.43 11.98
C LEU A 106 1.45 6.73 11.52
N GLU A 107 0.75 7.87 11.62
CA GLU A 107 1.32 9.20 11.34
C GLU A 107 2.52 9.49 12.25
N ASP A 108 2.38 9.29 13.56
CA ASP A 108 3.45 9.49 14.54
C ASP A 108 4.64 8.57 14.25
N PHE A 109 4.40 7.32 13.83
CA PHE A 109 5.44 6.40 13.40
C PHE A 109 6.26 6.97 12.24
N PHE A 110 5.62 7.43 11.15
CA PHE A 110 6.33 7.97 9.98
C PHE A 110 6.95 9.35 10.22
N LEU A 111 6.55 10.05 11.29
CA LEU A 111 7.12 11.34 11.70
C LEU A 111 8.29 11.22 12.70
N ARG A 112 8.67 10.01 13.13
CA ARG A 112 9.85 9.78 13.98
C ARG A 112 11.12 10.33 13.33
N GLU A 113 12.07 10.77 14.16
CA GLU A 113 13.34 11.37 13.70
C GLU A 113 14.09 10.50 12.67
N LYS A 114 14.03 9.17 12.80
CA LYS A 114 14.65 8.23 11.86
C LYS A 114 14.14 8.35 10.41
N PHE A 115 12.90 8.77 10.19
CA PHE A 115 12.28 8.91 8.86
C PHE A 115 12.19 10.36 8.38
N LYS A 116 12.61 11.33 9.20
CA LYS A 116 12.45 12.77 8.94
C LYS A 116 12.95 13.25 7.59
N GLU A 117 13.98 12.60 7.05
CA GLU A 117 14.53 12.92 5.73
C GLU A 117 13.55 12.63 4.59
N ASN A 118 12.82 11.51 4.66
CA ASN A 118 11.81 11.14 3.67
C ASN A 118 10.69 10.24 4.24
N PRO A 119 9.73 10.80 4.99
CA PRO A 119 8.60 10.05 5.54
C PRO A 119 7.74 9.37 4.46
N THR A 120 7.72 9.93 3.25
CA THR A 120 6.98 9.36 2.11
C THR A 120 7.62 8.04 1.68
N LEU A 121 8.95 7.94 1.66
CA LEU A 121 9.64 6.69 1.35
C LEU A 121 9.37 5.62 2.40
N ALA A 122 9.40 5.99 3.68
CA ALA A 122 9.06 5.07 4.76
C ALA A 122 7.63 4.53 4.60
N HIS A 123 6.66 5.40 4.32
CA HIS A 123 5.29 4.97 4.08
C HIS A 123 5.14 4.07 2.83
N GLU A 124 5.82 4.40 1.73
CA GLU A 124 5.78 3.57 0.52
C GLU A 124 6.43 2.20 0.72
N ILE A 125 7.50 2.11 1.52
CA ILE A 125 8.09 0.83 1.95
C ILE A 125 7.09 0.06 2.81
N PHE A 126 6.47 0.72 3.79
CA PHE A 126 5.47 0.11 4.66
C PHE A 126 4.32 -0.50 3.86
N ASN A 127 3.74 0.24 2.90
CA ASN A 127 2.71 -0.31 2.02
C ASN A 127 3.16 -1.58 1.30
N ILE A 128 4.39 -1.61 0.76
CA ILE A 128 4.90 -2.80 0.07
C ILE A 128 5.02 -3.99 1.03
N VAL A 129 5.49 -3.75 2.26
CA VAL A 129 5.67 -4.80 3.27
C VAL A 129 4.31 -5.30 3.79
N GLU A 130 3.41 -4.38 4.11
CA GLU A 130 2.07 -4.67 4.64
C GLU A 130 1.22 -5.38 3.58
N ASP A 131 1.19 -4.88 2.34
CA ASP A 131 0.47 -5.51 1.23
C ASP A 131 1.01 -6.92 0.97
N ASN A 132 2.34 -7.10 1.04
CA ASN A 132 2.95 -8.41 0.88
C ASN A 132 2.46 -9.38 1.95
N ARG A 133 2.44 -8.95 3.21
CA ARG A 133 1.98 -9.74 4.36
C ARG A 133 0.51 -10.15 4.19
N ILE A 134 -0.37 -9.19 3.91
CA ILE A 134 -1.80 -9.45 3.70
C ILE A 134 -2.03 -10.39 2.51
N ASP A 135 -1.43 -10.11 1.35
CA ASP A 135 -1.69 -10.88 0.14
C ASP A 135 -1.01 -12.26 0.12
N ARG A 136 0.17 -12.41 0.74
CA ARG A 136 0.81 -13.73 0.91
C ARG A 136 -0.06 -14.63 1.77
N LYS A 137 -0.49 -14.13 2.93
CA LYS A 137 -1.39 -14.85 3.82
C LYS A 137 -2.68 -15.27 3.10
N ALA A 138 -3.33 -14.33 2.42
CA ALA A 138 -4.56 -14.63 1.68
C ALA A 138 -4.35 -15.68 0.56
N ARG A 139 -3.22 -15.64 -0.16
CA ARG A 139 -2.90 -16.65 -1.18
C ARG A 139 -2.55 -18.03 -0.59
N GLY A 140 -2.03 -18.07 0.63
CA GLY A 140 -1.84 -19.33 1.38
C GLY A 140 -3.17 -19.94 1.85
N GLU A 141 -4.11 -19.11 2.27
CA GLU A 141 -5.43 -19.53 2.77
C GLU A 141 -6.43 -19.88 1.63
N LEU A 142 -6.28 -19.27 0.45
CA LEU A 142 -7.26 -19.34 -0.64
C LEU A 142 -6.62 -19.81 -1.96
N PRO A 143 -6.63 -21.12 -2.28
CA PRO A 143 -5.98 -21.67 -3.48
C PRO A 143 -6.52 -21.07 -4.80
N GLY A 144 -7.82 -20.78 -4.86
CA GLY A 144 -8.43 -20.13 -6.02
C GLY A 144 -7.89 -18.72 -6.26
N LEU A 145 -7.66 -17.96 -5.18
CA LEU A 145 -7.05 -16.63 -5.24
C LEU A 145 -5.58 -16.71 -5.66
N ALA A 146 -4.82 -17.69 -5.16
CA ALA A 146 -3.44 -17.90 -5.58
C ALA A 146 -3.34 -18.17 -7.09
N ARG A 147 -4.22 -19.03 -7.62
CA ARG A 147 -4.29 -19.32 -9.06
C ARG A 147 -4.66 -18.07 -9.86
N PHE A 148 -5.74 -17.38 -9.47
CA PHE A 148 -6.16 -16.15 -10.13
C PHE A 148 -5.09 -15.06 -10.11
N SER A 149 -4.41 -14.89 -8.97
CA SER A 149 -3.35 -13.89 -8.81
C SER A 149 -2.20 -14.15 -9.79
N LYS A 150 -1.77 -15.41 -9.90
CA LYS A 150 -0.72 -15.83 -10.83
C LYS A 150 -1.11 -15.70 -12.30
N GLU A 151 -2.32 -16.15 -12.67
CA GLU A 151 -2.74 -16.25 -14.07
C GLU A 151 -3.30 -14.94 -14.65
N LYS A 152 -3.85 -14.06 -13.80
CA LYS A 152 -4.63 -12.89 -14.22
C LYS A 152 -4.15 -11.59 -13.59
N GLU A 153 -4.13 -11.51 -12.25
CA GLU A 153 -3.88 -10.25 -11.53
C GLU A 153 -2.45 -9.72 -11.74
N LYS A 154 -1.42 -10.55 -11.47
CA LYS A 154 -0.01 -10.16 -11.57
C LYS A 154 0.37 -9.73 -12.99
N PRO A 155 0.02 -10.46 -14.08
CA PRO A 155 0.28 -10.01 -15.44
C PRO A 155 -0.34 -8.65 -15.78
N ILE A 156 -1.61 -8.43 -15.40
CA ILE A 156 -2.29 -7.14 -15.63
C ILE A 156 -1.55 -6.01 -14.92
N TYR A 157 -1.08 -6.26 -13.71
CA TYR A 157 -0.39 -5.26 -12.93
C TYR A 157 1.01 -4.94 -13.46
N LEU A 158 1.82 -5.96 -13.79
CA LEU A 158 3.14 -5.79 -14.39
C LEU A 158 3.09 -4.92 -15.64
N ASN A 159 2.11 -5.17 -16.52
CA ASN A 159 1.90 -4.41 -17.76
C ASN A 159 1.56 -2.93 -17.54
N ARG A 160 1.17 -2.53 -16.32
CA ARG A 160 0.82 -1.15 -15.96
C ARG A 160 1.92 -0.45 -15.17
N ARG A 161 3.00 -1.15 -14.79
CA ARG A 161 4.11 -0.54 -14.04
C ARG A 161 5.01 0.31 -14.94
N PRO A 162 5.61 1.39 -14.40
CA PRO A 162 6.72 2.04 -15.07
C PRO A 162 7.92 1.07 -15.16
N SER A 163 8.60 1.06 -16.30
CA SER A 163 9.85 0.32 -16.50
C SER A 163 10.97 0.85 -15.58
N PRO A 164 11.51 0.05 -14.64
CA PRO A 164 12.72 0.41 -13.89
C PRO A 164 13.89 0.81 -14.79
N LYS A 165 14.09 0.13 -15.92
CA LYS A 165 15.13 0.46 -16.91
C LYS A 165 14.95 1.87 -17.47
N TYR A 166 13.72 2.27 -17.78
CA TYR A 166 13.43 3.63 -18.23
C TYR A 166 13.66 4.67 -17.12
N LEU A 167 13.26 4.39 -15.88
CA LEU A 167 13.49 5.27 -14.73
C LEU A 167 14.99 5.49 -14.50
N MET A 168 15.81 4.44 -14.60
CA MET A 168 17.28 4.55 -14.51
C MET A 168 17.86 5.43 -15.63
N LYS A 169 17.41 5.27 -16.88
CA LYS A 169 17.82 6.14 -18.01
C LYS A 169 17.50 7.61 -17.75
N LYS A 170 16.46 7.92 -16.99
CA LYS A 170 16.08 9.28 -16.57
C LYS A 170 16.78 9.74 -15.29
N LYS A 171 17.84 9.06 -14.85
CA LYS A 171 18.58 9.34 -13.61
C LYS A 171 17.71 9.27 -12.35
N LYS A 172 16.64 8.48 -12.35
CA LYS A 172 15.74 8.29 -11.20
C LYS A 172 16.05 6.96 -10.47
N GLY A 173 17.28 6.82 -9.98
CA GLY A 173 17.78 5.58 -9.36
C GLY A 173 16.91 5.08 -8.20
N LEU A 174 16.59 5.97 -7.25
CA LEU A 174 15.70 5.66 -6.12
C LEU A 174 14.32 5.16 -6.57
N SER A 175 13.70 5.84 -7.54
CA SER A 175 12.39 5.41 -8.06
C SER A 175 12.48 4.06 -8.79
N ALA A 176 13.56 3.81 -9.52
CA ALA A 176 13.77 2.54 -10.21
C ALA A 176 13.99 1.38 -9.23
N PHE A 177 14.81 1.59 -8.19
CA PHE A 177 15.05 0.55 -7.19
C PHE A 177 13.79 0.25 -6.36
N ARG A 178 13.03 1.28 -5.96
CA ARG A 178 11.72 1.09 -5.34
C ARG A 178 10.79 0.23 -6.21
N GLU A 179 10.86 0.39 -7.54
CA GLU A 179 10.07 -0.45 -8.44
C GLU A 179 10.56 -1.88 -8.56
N PHE A 180 11.86 -2.11 -8.56
CA PHE A 180 12.38 -3.47 -8.45
C PHE A 180 11.92 -4.12 -7.13
N PHE A 181 12.02 -3.40 -6.01
CA PHE A 181 11.58 -3.88 -4.71
C PHE A 181 10.09 -4.21 -4.69
N LEU A 182 9.23 -3.29 -5.11
CA LEU A 182 7.79 -3.52 -5.18
C LEU A 182 7.44 -4.72 -6.05
N GLN A 183 7.97 -4.78 -7.28
CA GLN A 183 7.66 -5.85 -8.22
C GLN A 183 8.13 -7.20 -7.68
N LYS A 184 9.38 -7.27 -7.21
CA LYS A 184 9.94 -8.52 -6.69
C LYS A 184 9.21 -9.01 -5.44
N THR A 185 8.82 -8.10 -4.55
CA THR A 185 8.14 -8.45 -3.29
C THR A 185 6.70 -8.90 -3.54
N LEU A 186 5.88 -8.09 -4.25
CA LEU A 186 4.45 -8.35 -4.42
C LEU A 186 4.13 -9.36 -5.54
N LEU A 187 5.01 -9.46 -6.54
CA LEU A 187 4.75 -10.18 -7.79
C LEU A 187 5.68 -11.37 -8.00
N ASP A 188 6.75 -11.51 -7.21
CA ASP A 188 7.82 -12.51 -7.34
C ASP A 188 8.72 -12.34 -8.58
N GLU A 189 8.41 -11.38 -9.44
CA GLU A 189 9.06 -11.13 -10.72
C GLU A 189 9.25 -9.63 -10.98
N THR A 190 10.14 -9.29 -11.92
CA THR A 190 10.42 -7.91 -12.34
C THR A 190 10.28 -7.80 -13.85
N ILE A 191 9.70 -6.70 -14.35
CA ILE A 191 9.52 -6.51 -15.81
C ILE A 191 10.84 -6.26 -16.55
N ASP A 192 11.80 -5.65 -15.86
CA ASP A 192 13.15 -5.42 -16.35
C ASP A 192 14.13 -6.32 -15.60
N GLN A 193 15.24 -6.66 -16.25
CA GLN A 193 16.37 -7.31 -15.57
C GLN A 193 16.94 -6.37 -14.51
N VAL A 194 17.11 -6.89 -13.30
CA VAL A 194 17.73 -6.16 -12.18
C VAL A 194 19.23 -6.01 -12.48
N PRO A 195 19.78 -4.78 -12.45
CA PRO A 195 21.21 -4.56 -12.60
C PRO A 195 22.02 -5.34 -11.54
N PRO A 196 23.16 -5.96 -11.89
CA PRO A 196 23.96 -6.74 -10.95
C PRO A 196 24.29 -5.99 -9.66
N GLN A 197 24.55 -4.67 -9.74
CA GLN A 197 24.86 -3.86 -8.55
C GLN A 197 23.71 -3.75 -7.54
N TYR A 198 22.46 -4.03 -7.95
CA TYR A 198 21.29 -3.97 -7.08
C TYR A 198 20.78 -5.34 -6.62
N ASN A 199 21.32 -6.44 -7.15
CA ASN A 199 20.81 -7.79 -6.84
C ASN A 199 20.89 -8.11 -5.34
N ASN A 200 22.03 -7.85 -4.72
CA ASN A 200 22.22 -8.15 -3.30
C ASN A 200 21.29 -7.29 -2.42
N LEU A 201 21.24 -5.98 -2.69
CA LEU A 201 20.38 -5.05 -1.98
C LEU A 201 18.89 -5.40 -2.14
N LEU A 202 18.47 -5.76 -3.36
CA LEU A 202 17.10 -6.17 -3.64
C LEU A 202 16.75 -7.44 -2.87
N ASN A 203 17.61 -8.46 -2.94
CA ASN A 203 17.39 -9.73 -2.23
C ASN A 203 17.32 -9.52 -0.72
N GLU A 204 18.17 -8.65 -0.17
CA GLU A 204 18.13 -8.29 1.24
C GLU A 204 16.82 -7.61 1.62
N CYS A 205 16.41 -6.55 0.90
CA CYS A 205 15.16 -5.84 1.16
C CYS A 205 13.93 -6.77 1.03
N VAL A 206 13.92 -7.64 0.02
CA VAL A 206 12.87 -8.65 -0.15
C VAL A 206 12.88 -9.65 1.00
N SER A 207 14.05 -10.10 1.47
CA SER A 207 14.15 -10.99 2.63
C SER A 207 13.60 -10.36 3.90
N ILE A 208 13.88 -9.07 4.13
CA ILE A 208 13.34 -8.31 5.28
C ILE A 208 11.81 -8.17 5.17
N ALA A 209 11.29 -7.88 3.97
CA ALA A 209 9.84 -7.82 3.77
C ALA A 209 9.16 -9.19 3.99
N ARG A 210 9.83 -10.27 3.57
CA ARG A 210 9.35 -11.64 3.72
C ARG A 210 9.33 -12.12 5.17
N SER A 211 10.23 -11.65 6.02
CA SER A 211 10.22 -12.02 7.44
C SER A 211 8.99 -11.53 8.19
N ALA A 212 8.20 -10.60 7.62
CA ALA A 212 6.95 -10.12 8.23
C ALA A 212 5.71 -10.92 7.77
N GLU A 213 5.80 -11.83 6.79
CA GLU A 213 4.62 -12.38 6.07
C GLU A 213 3.56 -13.09 6.92
N ASN A 214 3.94 -13.67 8.05
CA ASN A 214 3.04 -14.41 8.94
C ASN A 214 2.88 -13.76 10.32
N GLU A 215 3.35 -12.53 10.46
CA GLU A 215 3.35 -11.78 11.70
C GLU A 215 2.25 -10.70 11.69
N ASP A 216 2.32 -9.77 12.64
CA ASP A 216 1.39 -8.65 12.78
C ASP A 216 1.90 -7.35 12.11
N ILE A 217 1.18 -6.26 12.35
CA ILE A 217 1.52 -4.94 11.83
C ILE A 217 2.82 -4.39 12.43
N HIS A 218 3.20 -4.76 13.66
CA HIS A 218 4.45 -4.32 14.28
C HIS A 218 5.66 -4.87 13.55
N ALA A 219 5.60 -6.13 13.08
CA ALA A 219 6.63 -6.69 12.21
C ALA A 219 6.77 -5.91 10.89
N SER A 220 5.65 -5.40 10.35
CA SER A 220 5.67 -4.56 9.14
C SER A 220 6.34 -3.21 9.41
N LEU A 221 6.10 -2.61 10.58
CA LEU A 221 6.76 -1.38 11.02
C LEU A 221 8.27 -1.59 11.22
N GLU A 222 8.68 -2.68 11.87
CA GLU A 222 10.10 -2.99 12.08
C GLU A 222 10.83 -3.27 10.75
N ALA A 223 10.23 -4.06 9.86
CA ALA A 223 10.77 -4.33 8.53
C ALA A 223 10.90 -3.03 7.72
N THR A 224 9.94 -2.11 7.84
CA THR A 224 9.99 -0.80 7.21
C THR A 224 11.22 0.00 7.64
N GLU A 225 11.51 0.02 8.95
CA GLU A 225 12.71 0.70 9.47
C GLU A 225 13.99 0.13 8.86
N LYS A 226 14.13 -1.20 8.86
CA LYS A 226 15.30 -1.90 8.32
C LYS A 226 15.48 -1.62 6.82
N ILE A 227 14.41 -1.71 6.04
CA ILE A 227 14.46 -1.45 4.58
C ILE A 227 14.74 0.02 4.31
N TYR A 228 14.15 0.94 5.08
CA TYR A 228 14.40 2.38 4.93
C TYR A 228 15.89 2.72 5.11
N ILE A 229 16.54 2.11 6.10
CA ILE A 229 17.99 2.25 6.31
C ILE A 229 18.76 1.79 5.06
N ARG A 230 18.41 0.63 4.50
CA ARG A 230 19.03 0.11 3.26
C ARG A 230 18.84 1.05 2.07
N PHE A 231 17.66 1.66 1.93
CA PHE A 231 17.45 2.67 0.89
C PHE A 231 18.32 3.92 1.12
N LYS A 232 18.40 4.40 2.37
CA LYS A 232 19.20 5.58 2.75
C LYS A 232 20.71 5.37 2.54
N GLU A 233 21.21 4.16 2.82
CA GLU A 233 22.63 3.81 2.63
C GLU A 233 23.04 3.75 1.15
N ASN A 234 22.10 3.48 0.25
CA ASN A 234 22.39 3.18 -1.16
C ASN A 234 21.87 4.23 -2.16
N PHE A 235 21.01 5.14 -1.72
CA PHE A 235 20.40 6.16 -2.59
C PHE A 235 20.34 7.52 -1.92
N ASP A 236 20.40 8.57 -2.74
CA ASP A 236 20.01 9.91 -2.32
C ASP A 236 18.49 9.96 -2.12
N ILE A 237 18.05 9.66 -0.90
CA ILE A 237 16.64 9.70 -0.50
C ILE A 237 16.08 11.11 -0.43
N LYS A 238 16.93 12.14 -0.59
CA LYS A 238 16.53 13.55 -0.70
C LYS A 238 16.18 13.95 -2.14
N GLN A 239 15.91 12.99 -3.03
CA GLN A 239 15.35 13.31 -4.34
C GLN A 239 13.82 13.17 -4.34
N PRO A 240 13.09 14.03 -5.07
CA PRO A 240 11.67 13.85 -5.28
C PRO A 240 11.36 12.49 -5.90
N MET A 241 10.47 11.73 -5.26
CA MET A 241 10.01 10.45 -5.79
C MET A 241 8.82 10.62 -6.72
N SER A 242 8.77 9.79 -7.75
CA SER A 242 7.59 9.68 -8.60
C SER A 242 6.45 9.00 -7.84
N ARG A 243 5.21 9.42 -8.06
CA ARG A 243 4.04 8.65 -7.61
C ARG A 243 3.95 7.37 -8.44
N LEU A 244 3.74 6.23 -7.79
CA LEU A 244 3.58 4.95 -8.47
C LEU A 244 2.11 4.68 -8.83
N PRO A 245 1.84 3.89 -9.89
CA PRO A 245 0.50 3.36 -10.14
C PRO A 245 -0.01 2.53 -8.95
N SER A 246 -1.33 2.41 -8.82
CA SER A 246 -2.01 1.57 -7.83
C SER A 246 -1.75 0.08 -8.03
N PHE A 247 -1.58 -0.72 -6.96
CA PHE A 247 -1.43 -2.17 -7.07
C PHE A 247 -2.75 -2.87 -7.32
N ALA A 248 -2.92 -3.54 -8.46
CA ALA A 248 -4.18 -4.23 -8.80
C ALA A 248 -5.44 -3.36 -8.63
N GLY A 249 -5.29 -2.04 -8.85
CA GLY A 249 -6.37 -1.08 -8.62
C GLY A 249 -6.57 -0.68 -7.16
N ARG A 250 -5.54 -0.80 -6.30
CA ARG A 250 -5.55 -0.40 -4.89
C ARG A 250 -4.87 0.95 -4.64
N GLY A 251 -5.55 1.83 -3.92
CA GLY A 251 -5.37 3.28 -3.97
C GLY A 251 -4.57 3.93 -2.84
N HIS A 252 -3.33 3.52 -2.56
CA HIS A 252 -2.57 3.97 -1.38
C HIS A 252 -2.06 5.45 -1.40
N SER A 253 -2.58 6.28 -2.29
CA SER A 253 -2.06 7.63 -2.53
C SER A 253 -3.12 8.73 -2.45
N ARG A 254 -4.36 8.39 -2.10
CA ARG A 254 -5.45 9.37 -1.99
C ARG A 254 -5.92 9.60 -0.55
N MET A 255 -5.92 8.59 0.31
CA MET A 255 -6.13 8.68 1.77
C MET A 255 -5.65 7.37 2.45
N SER A 256 -4.34 7.10 2.44
CA SER A 256 -3.85 5.99 3.27
C SER A 256 -3.83 6.41 4.74
N PRO A 257 -4.29 5.53 5.64
CA PRO A 257 -3.99 5.60 7.06
C PRO A 257 -2.53 5.97 7.32
N GLY A 258 -2.29 6.93 8.23
CA GLY A 258 -0.93 7.33 8.61
C GLY A 258 -0.22 8.36 7.72
N LEU A 259 -0.77 8.76 6.56
CA LEU A 259 -0.23 9.91 5.81
C LEU A 259 -0.88 11.22 6.27
N PRO A 260 -0.12 12.19 6.81
CA PRO A 260 -0.70 13.47 7.17
C PRO A 260 -1.27 14.16 5.93
N ARG A 261 -2.42 14.85 6.09
CA ARG A 261 -3.13 15.51 4.97
C ARG A 261 -2.24 16.48 4.15
N LYS A 262 -1.16 17.00 4.74
CA LYS A 262 -0.18 17.89 4.09
C LYS A 262 0.86 17.18 3.21
N TYR A 263 0.97 15.85 3.25
CA TYR A 263 1.90 15.06 2.42
C TYR A 263 1.25 14.45 1.18
N LYS A 264 0.01 14.86 0.84
CA LYS A 264 -0.64 14.48 -0.41
C LYS A 264 0.03 15.17 -1.60
N GLY A 265 0.95 14.46 -2.24
CA GLY A 265 1.64 14.89 -3.47
C GLY A 265 3.09 15.26 -3.21
N SER A 266 3.96 14.80 -4.12
CA SER A 266 5.41 15.05 -4.19
C SER A 266 5.91 16.19 -3.30
N VAL A 267 6.21 15.88 -2.04
CA VAL A 267 6.90 16.82 -1.15
C VAL A 267 8.38 16.64 -1.42
N LYS A 268 9.03 17.72 -1.88
CA LYS A 268 10.49 17.79 -1.92
C LYS A 268 10.99 17.48 -0.50
N PRO A 269 11.93 16.56 -0.35
CA PRO A 269 12.56 16.30 0.95
C PRO A 269 13.13 17.62 1.48
N ARG A 270 12.92 17.85 2.77
CA ARG A 270 13.22 19.12 3.43
C ARG A 270 14.73 19.42 3.32
N GLU A 271 15.07 20.55 2.71
CA GLU A 271 16.18 21.36 3.22
C GLU A 271 15.82 21.83 4.64
N GLY A 272 16.84 21.85 5.50
CA GLY A 272 16.71 22.05 6.93
C GLY A 272 15.75 23.18 7.32
N ARG A 273 14.79 22.85 8.18
CA ARG A 273 14.38 23.81 9.20
C ARG A 273 15.03 23.37 10.49
N GLU A 274 16.02 24.14 10.88
CA GLU A 274 16.47 24.23 12.26
C GLU A 274 15.27 24.38 13.20
N GLU A 275 15.44 23.87 14.40
CA GLU A 275 14.55 24.12 15.52
C GLU A 275 14.37 25.64 15.67
N ASP A 276 13.16 26.16 15.45
CA ASP A 276 12.73 27.44 16.04
C ASP A 276 12.58 27.24 17.56
N LYS A 277 13.70 26.96 18.25
CA LYS A 277 13.84 27.15 19.68
C LYS A 277 14.36 28.57 19.89
N LYS A 278 13.57 29.33 20.64
CA LYS A 278 13.79 30.70 21.16
C LYS A 278 13.48 31.84 20.20
N ARG A 279 12.24 32.31 20.27
CA ARG A 279 11.90 33.74 20.40
C ARG A 279 10.53 33.91 21.07
N ARG A 280 10.55 33.78 22.39
CA ARG A 280 9.68 34.50 23.32
C ARG A 280 10.58 34.97 24.46
N SER A 281 11.21 36.12 24.22
CA SER A 281 11.52 37.09 25.27
C SER A 281 10.30 37.97 25.42
#